data_AF-A0A952HIC4-F1
#
_entry.id   AF-A0A952HIC4-F1
#
_cell.length_a   1.000
_cell.length_b   1.000
_cell.length_c   1.000
_cell.angle_alpha   90.00
_cell.angle_beta   90.00
_cell.angle_gamma   90.00
#
_symmetry.space_group_name_H-M   'P 1'
#
loop_
_entity.id
_entity.type
_entity.pdbx_description
1 polymer ?
#
loop_
_entity_poly.entity_id
_entity_poly.type
_entity_poly.pdbx_seq_one_letter_code
_entity_poly.pdbx_strand_id
1 'polypeptide(L)' 'VVATDDPADVTLPVNALGSVYLGHDVARGLAVAGRIHGDAAALDRLFRTQVPPRLSTWF' A
#
# COMPACT_ATOMS: atom_id res chain seq x y z
N VAL A 1 -7.96 -10.38 -16.96
CA VAL A 1 -6.96 -9.34 -16.69
C VAL A 1 -6.67 -8.67 -18.01
N VAL A 2 -6.89 -7.36 -18.11
CA VAL A 2 -6.50 -6.56 -19.28
C VAL A 2 -5.15 -5.95 -18.96
N ALA A 3 -4.17 -6.14 -19.84
CA ALA A 3 -2.88 -5.47 -19.70
C ALA A 3 -3.07 -3.98 -19.96
N THR A 4 -2.42 -3.15 -19.16
CA THR A 4 -2.36 -1.70 -19.37
C THR A 4 -0.89 -1.29 -19.50
N ASP A 5 -0.65 -0.37 -20.44
CA ASP A 5 0.63 0.32 -20.63
C ASP A 5 0.52 1.80 -20.21
N ASP A 6 -0.56 2.17 -19.52
CA ASP A 6 -0.72 3.50 -18.95
C ASP A 6 0.42 3.78 -17.94
N PRO A 7 0.88 5.04 -17.84
CA PRO A 7 1.92 5.39 -16.89
C PRO A 7 1.51 5.04 -15.46
N ALA A 8 2.45 4.48 -14.69
CA ALA A 8 2.19 4.08 -13.32
C ALA A 8 2.06 5.31 -12.40
N ASP A 9 0.93 5.44 -11.71
CA ASP A 9 0.72 6.48 -10.69
C ASP A 9 1.56 6.26 -9.43
N VAL A 10 1.91 5.00 -9.14
CA VAL A 10 2.68 4.62 -7.95
C VAL A 10 3.64 3.47 -8.29
N THR A 11 4.88 3.58 -7.83
CA THR A 11 5.89 2.52 -7.89
C THR A 11 6.34 2.14 -6.48
N LEU A 12 6.29 0.85 -6.15
CA LEU A 12 6.72 0.32 -4.87
C LEU A 12 7.23 -1.13 -4.98
N PRO A 13 8.14 -1.57 -4.09
CA PRO A 13 8.56 -2.96 -4.04
C PRO A 13 7.46 -3.85 -3.44
N VAL A 14 7.44 -5.13 -3.82
CA VAL A 14 6.38 -6.09 -3.41
C VAL A 14 6.24 -6.25 -1.89
N ASN A 15 7.33 -6.10 -1.14
CA ASN A 15 7.27 -6.14 0.33
C ASN A 15 6.55 -4.92 0.92
N ALA A 16 6.70 -3.74 0.31
CA ALA A 16 5.93 -2.55 0.68
C ALA A 16 4.44 -2.74 0.37
N LEU A 17 4.11 -3.47 -0.71
CA LEU A 17 2.72 -3.80 -1.03
C LEU A 17 2.11 -4.67 0.07
N GLY A 18 2.82 -5.71 0.52
CA GLY A 18 2.38 -6.56 1.62
C GLY A 18 2.09 -5.78 2.91
N SER A 19 2.91 -4.77 3.21
CA SER A 19 2.71 -3.90 4.38
C SER A 19 1.46 -3.01 4.28
N VAL A 20 1.07 -2.60 3.08
CA VAL A 20 -0.13 -1.76 2.85
C VAL A 20 -1.40 -2.62 2.66
N TYR A 21 -1.24 -3.87 2.22
CA TYR A 21 -2.32 -4.75 1.77
C TYR A 21 -3.44 -4.98 2.79
N LEU A 22 -3.10 -5.14 4.07
CA LEU A 22 -4.10 -5.40 5.12
C LEU A 22 -4.83 -4.13 5.60
N GLY A 23 -4.45 -2.97 5.05
CA GLY A 23 -5.01 -1.67 5.37
C GLY A 23 -4.59 -1.15 6.74
N HIS A 24 -3.94 0.00 6.77
CA HIS A 24 -3.67 0.88 7.93
C HIS A 24 -2.85 2.09 7.44
N ASP A 25 -2.49 3.03 8.32
CA ASP A 25 -1.70 4.26 8.04
C ASP A 25 -0.22 4.02 7.63
N VAL A 26 0.05 2.94 6.88
CA VAL A 26 1.40 2.50 6.52
C VAL A 26 1.88 3.15 5.22
N ALA A 27 0.97 3.47 4.29
CA ALA A 27 1.33 4.05 2.99
C ALA A 27 2.06 5.39 3.13
N ARG A 28 1.57 6.28 4.00
CA ARG A 28 2.24 7.57 4.28
C ARG A 28 3.62 7.38 4.90
N GLY A 29 3.75 6.47 5.87
CA GLY A 29 5.04 6.18 6.51
C GLY A 29 6.06 5.63 5.54
N LEU A 30 5.65 4.74 4.63
CA LEU A 30 6.51 4.18 3.60
C LEU A 30 6.91 5.20 2.52
N ALA A 31 6.03 6.13 2.17
CA ALA A 31 6.36 7.24 1.27
C ALA A 31 7.43 8.15 1.88
N VAL A 32 7.29 8.53 3.16
CA VAL A 32 8.31 9.31 3.89
C VAL A 32 9.64 8.55 3.98
N ALA A 33 9.60 7.23 4.14
CA ALA A 33 10.79 6.38 4.14
C ALA A 33 11.41 6.16 2.75
N GLY A 34 10.89 6.79 1.69
CA GLY A 34 11.38 6.65 0.31
C GLY A 34 11.14 5.26 -0.29
N ARG A 35 10.19 4.49 0.27
CA ARG A 35 9.86 3.14 -0.21
C ARG A 35 8.74 3.12 -1.24
N ILE A 36 8.01 4.23 -1.38
CA ILE A 36 6.92 4.43 -2.34
C ILE A 36 7.20 5.72 -3.10
N HIS A 37 7.06 5.68 -4.41
CA HIS A 37 7.21 6.84 -5.29
C HIS A 37 5.90 7.06 -6.06
N GLY A 38 5.46 8.32 -6.20
CA GLY A 38 4.19 8.67 -6.86
C GLY A 38 3.10 9.11 -5.90
N ASP A 39 1.83 8.91 -6.26
CA ASP A 39 0.68 9.36 -5.46
C ASP A 39 0.37 8.42 -4.27
N ALA A 40 1.10 8.63 -3.19
CA ALA A 40 0.89 7.91 -1.93
C ALA A 40 -0.49 8.19 -1.29
N ALA A 41 -1.14 9.32 -1.60
CA ALA A 41 -2.45 9.66 -1.04
C ALA A 41 -3.59 8.93 -1.76
N ALA A 42 -3.48 8.71 -3.08
CA ALA A 42 -4.35 7.78 -3.79
C ALA A 42 -4.18 6.35 -3.29
N LEU A 43 -2.92 5.91 -3.09
CA LEU A 43 -2.64 4.58 -2.54
C LEU A 43 -3.26 4.39 -1.15
N ASP A 44 -3.08 5.38 -0.25
CA ASP A 44 -3.66 5.36 1.09
C ASP A 44 -5.19 5.27 1.03
N ARG A 45 -5.84 6.09 0.19
CA ARG A 45 -7.30 6.04 0.01
C ARG A 45 -7.79 4.68 -0.49
N LEU A 46 -7.05 4.03 -1.37
CA LEU A 46 -7.43 2.75 -1.96
C LEU A 46 -7.37 1.60 -0.94
N PHE A 47 -6.32 1.57 -0.11
CA PHE A 47 -6.05 0.46 0.81
C PHE A 47 -6.49 0.74 2.25
N ARG A 48 -6.87 1.97 2.58
CA ARG A 48 -7.33 2.32 3.93
C ARG A 48 -8.58 1.52 4.31
N THR A 49 -8.49 0.85 5.45
CA THR A 49 -9.58 0.13 6.09
C THR A 49 -10.03 0.86 7.36
N GLN A 50 -11.31 0.71 7.72
CA GLN A 50 -11.87 1.29 8.95
C GLN A 50 -11.44 0.55 10.21
N VAL A 51 -11.17 -0.75 10.08
CA VAL A 51 -10.82 -1.64 11.19
C VAL A 51 -9.35 -2.05 11.04
N PRO A 52 -8.50 -1.76 12.03
CA PRO A 52 -7.11 -2.20 11.99
C PRO A 52 -7.00 -3.73 11.89
N PRO A 53 -6.02 -4.25 11.13
CA PRO A 53 -5.79 -5.67 11.02
C PRO A 53 -5.33 -6.24 12.36
N ARG A 54 -5.79 -7.46 12.67
CA ARG A 54 -5.40 -8.18 13.89
C ARG A 54 -4.82 -9.53 13.53
N LEU A 55 -3.85 -9.97 14.33
CA LEU A 55 -3.40 -11.35 14.28
C LEU A 55 -4.46 -12.24 14.94
N SER A 56 -5.01 -13.19 14.17
CA SER A 56 -6.08 -14.07 14.65
C SER A 56 -5.56 -15.35 15.32
N THR A 57 -4.33 -15.77 14.99
CA THR A 57 -3.73 -17.02 15.50
C THR A 57 -2.21 -16.92 15.43
N TRP A 58 -1.53 -17.46 16.44
CA TRP A 58 -0.08 -17.68 16.45
C TRP A 58 0.21 -19.13 16.06
N PHE A 59 1.21 -19.35 15.22
CA PHE A 59 1.63 -20.66 14.72
C PHE A 59 3.17 -20.75 14.67
#